data_AF-A0A4U0YUV0-F1
#
_entry.id   AF-A0A4U0YUV0-F1
#
_cell.length_a   1.000
_cell.length_b   1.000
_cell.length_c   1.000
_cell.angle_alpha   90.00
_cell.angle_beta   90.00
_cell.angle_gamma   90.00
#
_symmetry.space_group_name_H-M   'P 1'
#
loop_
_entity.id
_entity.type
_entity.pdbx_description
1 polymer ?
#
loop_
_entity_poly.entity_id
_entity_poly.type
_entity_poly.pdbx_seq_one_letter_code
_entity_poly.pdbx_strand_id
1 'polypeptide(L)'
;PLNLLVDSTGIKFLGNGEWQARKHGVQGRRQWRKVHLAMDTATSDIRAVEFTPSSDGDSPVLPELLDQIPEGEEIGAVTADGAY
;
A
#
# COMPACT_ATOMS: atom_id res chain seq x y z
N PRO A 1 -20.24 -12.00 -3.42
CA PRO A 1 -19.10 -11.30 -4.05
C PRO A 1 -18.49 -10.23 -3.15
N LEU A 2 -17.16 -10.27 -3.01
CA LEU A 2 -16.32 -9.28 -2.32
C LEU A 2 -16.19 -8.03 -3.20
N ASN A 3 -16.40 -6.85 -2.61
CA ASN A 3 -16.24 -5.58 -3.30
C ASN A 3 -15.13 -4.78 -2.63
N LEU A 4 -14.08 -4.48 -3.39
CA LEU A 4 -12.86 -3.88 -2.87
C LEU A 4 -12.75 -2.39 -3.22
N LEU A 5 -12.31 -1.59 -2.25
CA LEU A 5 -11.73 -0.27 -2.47
C LEU A 5 -10.21 -0.41 -2.46
N VAL A 6 -9.56 0.12 -3.50
CA VAL A 6 -8.10 0.11 -3.62
C VAL A 6 -7.60 1.54 -3.71
N ASP A 7 -6.60 1.86 -2.90
CA ASP A 7 -5.91 3.14 -2.94
C ASP A 7 -4.44 2.96 -2.58
N SER A 8 -3.58 3.88 -3.02
CA SER A 8 -2.17 3.91 -2.65
C SER A 8 -1.86 5.16 -1.82
N THR A 9 -0.95 5.03 -0.86
CA THR A 9 -0.45 6.20 -0.13
C THR A 9 1.05 6.14 0.06
N GLY A 10 1.70 7.31 -0.08
CA GLY A 10 3.12 7.46 0.14
C GLY A 10 3.44 7.52 1.64
N ILE A 11 4.19 6.55 2.13
CA ILE A 11 4.72 6.57 3.51
C ILE A 11 6.19 6.97 3.49
N LYS A 12 6.53 7.89 4.40
CA LYS A 12 7.89 8.34 4.62
C LYS A 12 8.62 7.40 5.58
N PHE A 13 9.68 6.77 5.10
CA PHE A 13 10.61 5.99 5.89
C PHE A 13 11.87 6.81 6.19
N LEU A 14 12.21 6.95 7.48
CA LEU A 14 13.52 7.43 7.90
C LEU A 14 14.37 6.23 8.28
N GLY A 15 15.42 5.92 7.51
CA GLY A 15 16.50 5.07 8.02
C GLY A 15 17.14 5.73 9.25
N ASN A 16 17.60 4.94 10.23
CA ASN A 16 18.16 5.39 11.52
C ASN A 16 17.30 6.38 12.36
N GLY A 17 16.19 6.90 11.82
CA GLY A 17 15.17 7.65 12.52
C GLY A 17 15.49 9.13 12.79
N GLU A 18 14.42 9.91 12.97
CA GLU A 18 14.46 11.25 13.55
C GLU A 18 15.04 11.23 14.97
N TRP A 19 14.94 10.11 15.68
CA TRP A 19 15.53 9.92 16.99
C TRP A 19 17.07 9.96 16.94
N GLN A 20 17.71 9.25 16.01
CA GLN A 20 19.16 9.29 15.87
C GLN A 20 19.64 10.64 15.34
N ALA A 21 18.87 11.28 14.46
CA ALA A 21 19.13 12.65 14.05
C ALA A 21 19.07 13.63 15.24
N ARG A 22 18.09 13.49 16.14
CA ARG A 22 17.98 14.30 17.37
C ARG A 22 19.11 14.01 18.37
N LYS A 23 19.57 12.76 18.48
CA LYS A 23 20.59 12.35 19.46
C LYS A 23 22.03 12.58 19.01
N HIS A 24 22.31 12.37 17.73
CA HIS A 24 23.68 12.30 17.21
C HIS A 24 23.93 13.26 16.03
N GLY A 25 22.93 14.04 15.59
CA GLY A 25 23.05 14.99 14.48
C GLY A 25 23.17 14.36 13.09
N VAL A 26 23.39 13.05 13.00
CA VAL A 26 23.47 12.32 11.73
C VAL A 26 22.06 12.07 11.22
N GLN A 27 21.69 12.73 10.12
CA GLN A 27 20.45 12.44 9.41
C GLN A 27 20.65 11.27 8.44
N GLY A 28 19.91 10.19 8.67
CA GLY A 28 19.74 9.15 7.65
C GLY A 28 19.00 9.68 6.42
N ARG A 29 19.25 9.09 5.25
CA ARG A 29 18.56 9.46 4.00
C ARG A 29 17.06 9.19 4.16
N ARG A 30 16.23 10.22 3.91
CA ARG A 30 14.77 10.06 3.79
C ARG A 30 14.46 9.21 2.56
N GLN A 31 13.67 8.18 2.74
CA GLN A 31 13.13 7.36 1.66
C GLN A 31 11.61 7.40 1.72
N TRP A 32 10.99 7.26 0.56
CA TRP A 32 9.55 7.09 0.44
C TRP A 32 9.28 5.70 -0.13
N ARG A 33 8.17 5.12 0.28
CA ARG A 33 7.57 3.91 -0.30
C ARG A 33 6.09 4.17 -0.47
N LYS A 34 5.47 3.50 -1.43
CA LYS A 34 4.02 3.46 -1.53
C LYS A 34 3.51 2.23 -0.79
N VAL A 35 2.35 2.38 -0.18
CA VAL A 35 1.57 1.29 0.39
C VAL A 35 0.24 1.26 -0.34
N HIS A 36 -0.05 0.13 -0.96
CA HIS A 36 -1.30 -0.16 -1.66
C HIS A 36 -2.17 -0.96 -0.71
N LEU A 37 -3.40 -0.53 -0.50
CA LEU A 37 -4.35 -1.18 0.41
C LEU A 37 -5.60 -1.57 -0.35
N ALA A 38 -6.05 -2.81 -0.21
CA ALA A 38 -7.37 -3.24 -0.63
C ALA A 38 -8.25 -3.44 0.61
N MET A 39 -9.40 -2.79 0.66
CA MET A 39 -10.37 -2.89 1.77
C MET A 39 -11.72 -3.38 1.28
N ASP A 40 -12.38 -4.22 2.08
CA ASP A 40 -13.77 -4.60 1.84
C ASP A 40 -14.69 -3.41 2.12
N THR A 41 -15.49 -3.02 1.13
CA THR A 41 -16.52 -1.98 1.25
C THR A 41 -17.57 -2.28 2.32
N ALA A 42 -17.86 -3.56 2.60
CA ALA A 42 -18.92 -3.96 3.51
C ALA A 42 -18.49 -3.93 4.99
N THR A 43 -17.27 -4.38 5.27
CA THR A 43 -16.76 -4.53 6.65
C THR A 43 -15.70 -3.51 7.03
N SER A 44 -15.11 -2.81 6.04
CA SER A 44 -13.90 -2.00 6.21
C SER A 44 -12.65 -2.80 6.61
N ASP A 45 -12.68 -4.13 6.47
CA ASP A 45 -11.51 -4.96 6.73
C ASP A 45 -10.46 -4.77 5.63
N ILE A 46 -9.19 -4.71 6.02
CA ILE A 46 -8.07 -4.76 5.08
C ILE A 46 -7.95 -6.20 4.56
N ARG A 47 -8.07 -6.36 3.24
CA ARG A 47 -8.04 -7.65 2.57
C ARG A 47 -6.70 -7.99 1.95
N ALA A 48 -5.95 -6.97 1.51
CA ALA A 48 -4.61 -7.12 0.96
C ALA A 48 -3.77 -5.85 1.17
N VAL A 49 -2.44 -6.02 1.21
CA VAL A 49 -1.48 -4.91 1.35
C VAL A 49 -0.25 -5.18 0.51
N GLU A 50 0.17 -4.21 -0.31
CA GLU A 50 1.44 -4.27 -1.05
C GLU A 50 2.32 -3.04 -0.81
N PHE A 51 3.65 -3.25 -0.85
CA PHE A 51 4.64 -2.20 -0.64
C PHE A 51 5.57 -2.07 -1.84
N THR A 52 5.62 -0.88 -2.43
CA THR A 52 6.48 -0.62 -3.59
C THR A 52 7.41 0.58 -3.39
N PRO A 53 8.55 0.63 -4.12
CA PRO A 53 9.30 1.86 -4.30
C PRO A 53 8.42 3.00 -4.81
N SER A 54 8.71 4.24 -4.39
CA SER A 54 7.95 5.41 -4.89
C SER A 54 8.15 5.71 -6.38
N SER A 55 9.09 5.04 -7.05
CA SER A 55 9.28 5.12 -8.50
C SER A 55 8.22 4.36 -9.29
N ASP A 56 7.54 3.42 -8.65
CA ASP A 56 6.68 2.47 -9.33
C ASP A 56 5.28 3.08 -9.47
N GLY A 57 4.64 2.82 -10.62
CA GLY A 57 3.25 3.20 -10.85
C GLY A 57 2.29 2.29 -10.07
N ASP A 58 1.02 2.70 -9.97
CA ASP A 58 0.04 1.98 -9.16
C ASP A 58 -0.63 0.84 -9.94
N SER A 59 -0.97 1.04 -11.22
CA SER A 59 -1.55 0.00 -12.09
C SER A 59 -0.83 -1.36 -12.09
N PRO A 60 0.52 -1.43 -12.17
CA PRO A 60 1.21 -2.73 -12.20
C PRO A 60 1.09 -3.53 -10.91
N VAL A 61 0.74 -2.91 -9.78
CA VAL A 61 0.67 -3.54 -8.45
C VAL A 61 -0.66 -4.24 -8.22
N LEU A 62 -1.71 -3.85 -8.97
CA LEU A 62 -3.06 -4.37 -8.76
C LEU A 62 -3.16 -5.91 -8.82
N PRO A 63 -2.54 -6.62 -9.79
CA PRO A 63 -2.60 -8.08 -9.82
C PRO A 63 -1.99 -8.73 -8.58
N GLU A 64 -0.78 -8.30 -8.18
CA GLU A 64 -0.09 -8.84 -7.00
C GLU A 64 -0.88 -8.58 -5.71
N LEU A 65 -1.54 -7.41 -5.62
CA LEU A 65 -2.40 -7.07 -4.50
C LEU A 65 -3.65 -7.98 -4.44
N LEU A 66 -4.27 -8.28 -5.59
CA LEU A 66 -5.48 -9.13 -5.64
C LEU A 66 -5.18 -10.62 -5.45
N ASP A 67 -3.97 -11.08 -5.80
CA ASP A 67 -3.53 -12.46 -5.57
C ASP A 67 -3.47 -12.85 -4.08
N GLN A 68 -3.50 -11.86 -3.17
CA GLN A 68 -3.60 -12.11 -1.73
C GLN A 68 -5.02 -12.47 -1.27
N ILE A 69 -6.04 -12.24 -2.10
CA ILE A 69 -7.43 -12.61 -1.79
C ILE A 69 -7.56 -14.14 -1.91
N PRO A 70 -8.16 -14.85 -0.92
CA PRO A 70 -8.31 -16.29 -0.99
C PRO A 70 -9.07 -16.74 -2.24
N GLU A 71 -8.59 -17.80 -2.92
CA GLU A 71 -9.21 -18.32 -4.16
C GLU A 71 -10.70 -18.70 -4.03
N GLY A 72 -11.17 -18.96 -2.80
CA GLY A 72 -12.58 -19.26 -2.51
C GLY A 72 -13.49 -18.04 -2.40
N GLU A 73 -12.95 -16.82 -2.44
CA GLU A 73 -13.71 -15.57 -2.40
C GLU A 73 -13.86 -14.98 -3.80
N GLU A 74 -15.10 -14.93 -4.29
CA GLU A 74 -15.41 -14.30 -5.57
C GLU A 74 -15.33 -12.76 -5.46
N ILE A 75 -14.41 -12.14 -6.20
CA ILE A 75 -14.33 -10.67 -6.34
C ILE A 75 -15.43 -10.22 -7.32
N GLY A 76 -16.38 -9.41 -6.84
CA GLY A 76 -17.44 -8.85 -7.67
C GLY A 76 -17.04 -7.54 -8.34
N ALA A 77 -16.40 -6.65 -7.58
CA ALA A 77 -15.97 -5.35 -8.08
C ALA A 77 -14.71 -4.87 -7.36
N VAL A 78 -13.89 -4.13 -8.09
CA VAL A 78 -12.75 -3.37 -7.57
C VAL A 78 -12.95 -1.93 -7.98
N THR A 79 -12.95 -1.02 -7.01
CA THR A 79 -13.02 0.43 -7.24
C THR A 79 -11.72 1.04 -6.77
N ALA A 80 -11.07 1.80 -7.64
CA ALA A 80 -9.81 2.47 -7.37
C ALA A 80 -9.83 3.88 -7.94
N ASP A 81 -8.83 4.69 -7.60
CA ASP A 81 -8.61 5.97 -8.26
C ASP A 81 -8.13 5.78 -9.72
N GLY A 82 -7.96 6.88 -10.45
CA GLY A 82 -7.54 6.82 -11.85
C GLY A 82 -6.09 6.40 -12.10
N ALA A 83 -5.31 6.12 -11.04
CA ALA A 83 -3.92 5.70 -11.16
C ALA A 83 -3.76 4.18 -11.23
N TYR A 84 -4.81 3.42 -10.89
CA TYR A 84 -4.87 1.95 -11.00
C TYR A 84 -5.43 1.50 -12.34
#